data_AF-A0A6G3BQI0-F1
#
_entry.id   AF-A0A6G3BQI0-F1
#
_cell.length_a   1.000
_cell.length_b   1.000
_cell.length_c   1.000
_cell.angle_alpha   90.00
_cell.angle_beta   90.00
_cell.angle_gamma   90.00
#
_symmetry.space_group_name_H-M   'P 1'
#
loop_
_entity.id
_entity.type
_entity.pdbx_description
1 polymer ?
#
loop_
_entity_poly.entity_id
_entity_poly.type
_entity_poly.pdbx_seq_one_letter_code
_entity_poly.pdbx_strand_id
1 'polypeptide(L)'
;MFADPGGDYAITEMYSVPDDAWYLELDRVRGRRTLVTAIVPDEDPAREPTVWFDSRGPHPDIPYEVMRWFMDPVDAEIRTSRAWIRLRPELVAVIHDLRQEHMGAIDDADFPHVLDQVRAAVPEADLPAVIEAAFGRHLDDR
;
A
#
# COMPACT_ATOMS: atom_id res chain seq x y z
N MET A 1 9.36 -2.07 -4.91
CA MET A 1 9.39 -2.53 -6.32
C MET A 1 9.39 -4.05 -6.31
N PHE A 2 8.32 -4.67 -6.80
CA PHE A 2 8.18 -6.12 -6.91
C PHE A 2 8.31 -6.52 -8.38
N ALA A 3 9.19 -7.44 -8.72
CA ALA A 3 9.29 -7.95 -10.09
C ALA A 3 8.36 -9.14 -10.28
N ASP A 4 7.75 -9.25 -11.47
CA ASP A 4 6.98 -10.44 -11.82
C ASP A 4 7.94 -11.66 -11.97
N PRO A 5 7.44 -12.91 -11.85
CA PRO A 5 8.27 -14.11 -12.00
C PRO A 5 9.06 -14.20 -13.33
N GLY A 6 8.59 -13.56 -14.39
CA GLY A 6 9.24 -13.44 -15.70
C GLY A 6 10.21 -12.25 -15.84
N GLY A 7 10.18 -11.28 -14.91
CA GLY A 7 11.08 -10.12 -14.85
C GLY A 7 10.85 -9.04 -15.90
N ASP A 8 9.78 -9.13 -16.70
CA ASP A 8 9.44 -8.14 -17.72
C ASP A 8 8.56 -7.01 -17.16
N TYR A 9 7.92 -7.26 -16.02
CA TYR A 9 7.05 -6.32 -15.33
C TYR A 9 7.49 -6.08 -13.90
N ALA A 10 7.14 -4.90 -13.39
CA ALA A 10 7.37 -4.53 -12.01
C ALA A 10 6.19 -3.74 -11.45
N ILE A 11 5.99 -3.83 -10.14
CA ILE A 11 5.04 -3.01 -9.40
C ILE A 11 5.82 -1.99 -8.57
N THR A 12 5.49 -0.73 -8.75
CA THR A 12 6.00 0.38 -7.93
C THR A 12 4.85 0.93 -7.09
N GLU A 13 5.13 1.24 -5.83
CA GLU A 13 4.14 1.78 -4.89
C GLU A 13 4.62 3.15 -4.40
N MET A 14 3.72 4.11 -4.36
CA MET A 14 3.99 5.48 -3.96
C MET A 14 2.78 6.10 -3.27
N TYR A 15 3.00 6.86 -2.21
CA TYR A 15 1.95 7.65 -1.58
C TYR A 15 1.90 9.05 -2.23
N SER A 16 0.72 9.45 -2.72
CA SER A 16 0.49 10.80 -3.25
C SER A 16 -0.15 11.66 -2.17
N VAL A 17 0.66 12.47 -1.48
CA VAL A 17 0.18 13.45 -0.49
C VAL A 17 -0.88 14.41 -1.07
N PRO A 18 -0.78 14.91 -2.32
CA PRO A 18 -1.81 15.77 -2.87
C PRO A 18 -3.16 15.07 -3.11
N ASP A 19 -3.18 13.74 -3.24
CA ASP A 19 -4.37 12.98 -3.59
C ASP A 19 -4.90 12.14 -2.43
N ASP A 20 -4.22 12.13 -1.28
CA ASP A 20 -4.51 11.28 -0.12
C ASP A 20 -4.80 9.83 -0.53
N ALA A 21 -3.86 9.27 -1.29
CA ALA A 21 -4.03 7.98 -1.93
C ALA A 21 -2.70 7.25 -2.21
N TRP A 22 -2.79 5.93 -2.17
CA TRP A 22 -1.76 5.01 -2.67
C TRP A 22 -1.85 4.84 -4.17
N TYR A 23 -0.72 4.99 -4.84
CA TYR A 23 -0.52 4.73 -6.25
C TYR A 23 0.25 3.43 -6.40
N LEU A 24 -0.38 2.44 -7.04
CA LEU A 24 0.28 1.19 -7.44
C LEU A 24 0.41 1.20 -8.96
N GLU A 25 1.64 1.21 -9.44
CA GLU A 25 1.98 1.32 -10.85
C GLU A 25 2.50 -0.02 -11.37
N LEU A 26 1.85 -0.55 -12.41
CA LEU A 26 2.37 -1.67 -13.19
C LEU A 26 3.25 -1.13 -14.31
N ASP A 27 4.55 -1.36 -14.17
CA ASP A 27 5.57 -0.92 -15.09
C ASP A 27 6.04 -2.06 -15.98
N ARG A 28 6.29 -1.76 -17.25
CA ARG A 28 7.14 -2.60 -18.10
C ARG A 28 8.60 -2.22 -17.88
N VAL A 29 9.39 -3.18 -17.37
CA VAL A 29 10.80 -2.97 -17.05
C VAL A 29 11.57 -2.55 -18.31
N ARG A 30 11.36 -3.28 -19.41
CA ARG A 30 11.90 -2.93 -20.72
C ARG A 30 11.16 -1.73 -21.29
N GLY A 31 11.87 -0.61 -21.41
CA GLY A 31 11.33 0.64 -21.94
C GLY A 31 10.82 1.62 -20.88
N ARG A 32 10.84 1.23 -19.58
CA ARG A 32 10.49 2.10 -18.43
C ARG A 32 9.17 2.85 -18.64
N ARG A 33 8.11 2.10 -18.89
CA ARG A 33 6.77 2.64 -19.16
C ARG A 33 5.77 2.08 -18.17
N THR A 34 5.07 2.97 -17.47
CA THR A 34 3.88 2.65 -16.68
C THR A 34 2.73 2.33 -17.61
N LEU A 35 2.13 1.15 -17.43
CA LEU A 35 1.04 0.66 -18.27
C LEU A 35 -0.31 0.86 -17.58
N VAL A 36 -0.33 0.67 -16.27
CA VAL A 36 -1.53 0.71 -15.43
C VAL A 36 -1.18 1.38 -14.11
N THR A 37 -2.07 2.23 -13.62
CA THR A 37 -1.96 2.86 -12.32
C THR A 37 -3.26 2.60 -11.55
N ALA A 38 -3.18 1.91 -10.42
CA ALA A 38 -4.27 1.86 -9.46
C ALA A 38 -4.11 2.98 -8.44
N ILE A 39 -5.20 3.66 -8.12
CA ILE A 39 -5.27 4.74 -7.13
C ILE A 39 -6.22 4.28 -6.03
N VAL A 40 -5.71 4.13 -4.82
CA VAL A 40 -6.44 3.66 -3.64
C VAL A 40 -6.47 4.78 -2.60
N PRO A 41 -7.60 5.53 -2.48
CA PRO A 41 -7.75 6.55 -1.45
C PRO A 41 -7.83 5.91 -0.06
N ASP A 42 -7.07 6.44 0.89
CA ASP A 42 -6.96 5.90 2.25
C ASP A 42 -7.41 6.87 3.35
N GLU A 43 -7.79 8.11 3.00
CA GLU A 43 -8.36 9.10 3.93
C GLU A 43 -9.87 9.36 3.79
N ASP A 44 -10.49 8.97 2.66
CA ASP A 44 -11.95 9.06 2.45
C ASP A 44 -12.55 7.69 2.09
N PRO A 45 -13.39 7.08 2.96
CA PRO A 45 -13.96 5.76 2.72
C PRO A 45 -15.03 5.76 1.62
N ALA A 46 -15.59 6.92 1.26
CA ALA A 46 -16.60 7.06 0.21
C ALA A 46 -15.98 7.21 -1.18
N ARG A 47 -14.68 7.51 -1.27
CA ARG A 47 -13.99 7.68 -2.54
C ARG A 47 -13.56 6.33 -3.10
N GLU A 48 -14.13 5.93 -4.23
CA GLU A 48 -13.88 4.62 -4.84
C GLU A 48 -12.44 4.48 -5.36
N PRO A 49 -11.78 3.31 -5.18
CA PRO A 49 -10.53 3.01 -5.85
C PRO A 49 -10.72 2.96 -7.37
N THR A 50 -9.70 3.39 -8.11
CA THR A 50 -9.77 3.44 -9.58
C THR A 50 -8.54 2.82 -10.21
N VAL A 51 -8.69 2.30 -11.43
CA VAL A 51 -7.59 1.79 -12.23
C VAL A 51 -7.57 2.55 -13.55
N TRP A 52 -6.43 3.17 -13.83
CA TRP A 52 -6.16 3.92 -15.05
C TRP A 52 -5.19 3.14 -15.93
N PHE A 53 -5.44 3.15 -17.24
CA PHE A 53 -4.55 2.55 -18.24
C PHE A 53 -3.92 3.66 -19.06
N ASP A 54 -2.61 3.57 -19.28
CA ASP A 54 -1.90 4.53 -20.12
C ASP A 54 -2.40 4.47 -21.57
N SER A 55 -3.20 5.46 -21.93
CA SER A 55 -3.75 5.64 -23.28
C SER A 55 -2.78 6.31 -24.24
N ARG A 56 -1.63 6.80 -23.76
CA ARG A 56 -0.62 7.51 -24.57
C ARG A 56 0.37 6.51 -25.19
N GLY A 57 -0.13 5.66 -26.08
CA GLY A 57 0.69 4.76 -26.89
C GLY A 57 -0.10 3.64 -27.54
N PRO A 58 0.57 2.68 -28.21
CA PRO A 58 -0.08 1.45 -28.64
C PRO A 58 -0.65 0.74 -27.41
N HIS A 59 -1.90 0.27 -27.50
CA HIS A 59 -2.54 -0.54 -26.47
C HIS A 59 -1.64 -1.73 -26.14
N PRO A 60 -0.99 -1.74 -24.95
CA PRO A 60 -0.08 -2.80 -24.63
C PRO A 60 -0.89 -4.06 -24.32
N ASP A 61 -0.56 -5.18 -24.98
CA ASP A 61 -1.07 -6.49 -24.60
C ASP A 61 -0.42 -6.91 -23.27
N ILE A 62 -1.15 -6.74 -22.18
CA ILE A 62 -0.73 -7.18 -20.85
C ILE A 62 -1.21 -8.62 -20.66
N PRO A 63 -0.31 -9.59 -20.38
CA PRO A 63 -0.73 -10.97 -20.10
C PRO A 63 -1.68 -11.02 -18.91
N TYR A 64 -2.72 -11.85 -19.01
CA TYR A 64 -3.73 -11.99 -17.95
C TYR A 64 -3.11 -12.32 -16.59
N GLU A 65 -2.14 -13.22 -16.53
CA GLU A 65 -1.48 -13.60 -15.28
C GLU A 65 -0.70 -12.44 -14.63
N VAL A 66 -0.13 -11.54 -15.44
CA VAL A 66 0.54 -10.33 -14.95
C VAL A 66 -0.48 -9.35 -14.39
N MET A 67 -1.61 -9.16 -15.07
CA MET A 67 -2.70 -8.34 -14.57
C MET A 67 -3.27 -8.91 -13.26
N ARG A 68 -3.48 -10.23 -13.18
CA ARG A 68 -3.95 -10.90 -11.96
C ARG A 68 -2.96 -10.70 -10.80
N TRP A 69 -1.68 -10.92 -11.06
CA TRP A 69 -0.61 -10.65 -10.10
C TRP A 69 -0.55 -9.19 -9.65
N PHE A 70 -0.81 -8.23 -10.54
CA PHE A 70 -0.91 -6.80 -10.19
C PHE A 70 -2.15 -6.47 -9.35
N MET A 71 -3.28 -7.12 -9.62
CA MET A 71 -4.52 -6.87 -8.88
C MET A 71 -4.48 -7.42 -7.45
N ASP A 72 -3.66 -8.43 -7.16
CA ASP A 72 -3.51 -8.99 -5.81
C ASP A 72 -3.03 -7.93 -4.77
N PRO A 73 -1.92 -7.18 -4.98
CA PRO A 73 -1.52 -6.11 -4.06
C PRO A 73 -2.51 -4.93 -4.07
N VAL A 74 -3.18 -4.65 -5.20
CA VAL A 74 -4.24 -3.62 -5.23
C VAL A 74 -5.40 -3.99 -4.30
N ASP A 75 -5.87 -5.24 -4.33
CA ASP A 75 -6.92 -5.72 -3.43
C ASP A 75 -6.46 -5.77 -1.97
N ALA A 76 -5.19 -6.13 -1.73
CA ALA A 76 -4.60 -6.05 -0.39
C ALA A 76 -4.60 -4.61 0.14
N GLU A 77 -4.18 -3.64 -0.68
CA GLU A 77 -4.17 -2.24 -0.26
C GLU A 77 -5.59 -1.72 0.01
N ILE A 78 -6.56 -1.99 -0.87
CA ILE A 78 -7.96 -1.60 -0.65
C ILE A 78 -8.49 -2.15 0.67
N ARG A 79 -8.24 -3.43 0.97
CA ARG A 79 -8.70 -4.04 2.24
C ARG A 79 -8.05 -3.35 3.43
N THR A 80 -6.74 -3.12 3.38
CA THR A 80 -5.99 -2.42 4.43
C THR A 80 -6.53 -1.01 4.64
N SER A 81 -6.57 -0.17 3.59
CA SER A 81 -7.06 1.21 3.68
C SER A 81 -8.48 1.28 4.24
N ARG A 82 -9.37 0.37 3.82
CA ARG A 82 -10.77 0.33 4.29
C ARG A 82 -10.93 -0.20 5.71
N ALA A 83 -9.99 -1.01 6.19
CA ALA A 83 -10.03 -1.52 7.55
C ALA A 83 -9.65 -0.43 8.55
N TRP A 84 -8.53 0.27 8.33
CA TRP A 84 -7.99 1.18 9.32
C TRP A 84 -8.68 2.54 9.37
N ILE A 85 -9.20 3.04 8.25
CA ILE A 85 -9.96 4.30 8.21
C ILE A 85 -11.25 4.26 9.05
N ARG A 86 -11.72 3.07 9.41
CA ARG A 86 -12.90 2.84 10.27
C ARG A 86 -12.56 2.81 11.76
N LEU A 87 -11.28 2.87 12.11
CA LEU A 87 -10.82 2.94 13.51
C LEU A 87 -11.10 4.32 14.10
N ARG A 88 -10.80 4.46 15.39
CA ARG A 88 -10.95 5.75 16.09
C ARG A 88 -10.01 6.80 15.47
N PRO A 89 -10.42 8.07 15.34
CA PRO A 89 -9.64 9.11 14.66
C PRO A 89 -8.21 9.27 15.20
N GLU A 90 -8.00 9.09 16.50
CA GLU A 90 -6.67 9.14 17.11
C GLU A 90 -5.73 8.02 16.63
N LEU A 91 -6.27 6.83 16.32
CA LEU A 91 -5.50 5.71 15.78
C LEU A 91 -5.25 5.89 14.27
N VAL A 92 -6.25 6.41 13.56
CA VAL A 92 -6.17 6.75 12.13
C VAL A 92 -5.00 7.70 11.86
N ALA A 93 -4.83 8.75 12.68
CA ALA A 93 -3.71 9.69 12.53
C ALA A 93 -2.35 9.00 12.71
N VAL A 94 -2.19 8.14 13.72
CA VAL A 94 -0.95 7.40 13.95
C VAL A 94 -0.65 6.43 12.80
N ILE A 95 -1.66 5.70 12.31
CA ILE A 95 -1.50 4.76 11.19
C ILE A 95 -1.12 5.50 9.92
N HIS A 96 -1.75 6.65 9.66
CA HIS A 96 -1.43 7.51 8.53
C HIS A 96 0.03 7.98 8.56
N ASP A 97 0.50 8.53 9.68
CA ASP A 97 1.88 8.98 9.85
C ASP A 97 2.88 7.83 9.61
N LEU A 98 2.63 6.66 10.21
CA LEU A 98 3.49 5.48 10.05
C LEU A 98 3.53 4.98 8.60
N ARG A 99 2.37 4.93 7.93
CA ARG A 99 2.28 4.47 6.54
C ARG A 99 2.96 5.45 5.59
N GLN A 100 2.89 6.75 5.86
CA GLN A 100 3.59 7.77 5.09
C GLN A 100 5.12 7.72 5.31
N GLU A 101 5.58 7.54 6.54
CA GLU A 101 7.02 7.49 6.86
C GLU A 101 7.69 6.22 6.33
N HIS A 102 7.04 5.07 6.50
CA HIS A 102 7.61 3.76 6.20
C HIS A 102 7.08 3.14 4.92
N MET A 103 6.26 3.86 4.16
CA MET A 103 5.67 3.35 2.92
C MET A 103 4.87 2.05 3.12
N GLY A 104 4.18 1.92 4.25
CA GLY A 104 3.39 0.73 4.60
C GLY A 104 4.21 -0.55 4.88
N ALA A 105 5.54 -0.47 4.92
CA ALA A 105 6.41 -1.62 5.13
C ALA A 105 7.57 -1.28 6.08
N ILE A 106 7.91 -2.20 6.97
CA ILE A 106 9.01 -2.01 7.91
C ILE A 106 9.88 -3.25 7.95
N ASP A 107 11.20 -3.06 8.02
CA ASP A 107 12.14 -4.16 8.17
C ASP A 107 12.29 -4.60 9.64
N ASP A 108 12.87 -5.78 9.85
CA ASP A 108 13.01 -6.36 11.20
C ASP A 108 14.00 -5.61 12.08
N ALA A 109 14.93 -4.85 11.49
CA ALA A 109 15.94 -4.11 12.24
C ALA A 109 15.36 -2.82 12.83
N ASP A 110 14.50 -2.14 12.07
CA ASP A 110 13.86 -0.88 12.46
C ASP A 110 12.56 -1.12 13.26
N PHE A 111 11.91 -2.27 13.08
CA PHE A 111 10.64 -2.61 13.73
C PHE A 111 10.65 -2.43 15.26
N PRO A 112 11.67 -2.87 16.03
CA PRO A 112 11.69 -2.66 17.48
C PRO A 112 11.63 -1.18 17.89
N HIS A 113 12.32 -0.32 17.14
CA HIS A 113 12.35 1.12 17.44
C HIS A 113 10.99 1.76 17.20
N VAL A 114 10.38 1.47 16.04
CA VAL A 114 9.05 1.98 15.69
C VAL A 114 8.00 1.43 16.65
N LEU A 115 8.09 0.15 17.03
CA LEU A 115 7.18 -0.44 18.02
C LEU A 115 7.20 0.32 19.36
N ASP A 116 8.37 0.74 19.82
CA ASP A 116 8.50 1.53 21.05
C ASP A 116 7.92 2.94 20.89
N GLN A 117 8.06 3.57 19.72
CA GLN A 117 7.40 4.84 19.42
C GLN A 117 5.88 4.72 19.43
N VAL A 118 5.33 3.67 18.79
CA VAL A 118 3.89 3.43 18.75
C VAL A 118 3.35 3.17 20.15
N ARG A 119 4.04 2.38 20.98
CA ARG A 119 3.67 2.16 22.40
C ARG A 119 3.62 3.44 23.23
N ALA A 120 4.42 4.45 22.87
CA ALA A 120 4.37 5.75 23.53
C ALA A 120 3.17 6.60 23.06
N ALA A 121 2.67 6.36 21.86
CA ALA A 121 1.60 7.14 21.23
C ALA A 121 0.19 6.54 21.42
N VAL A 122 0.06 5.21 21.51
CA VAL A 122 -1.24 4.52 21.59
C VAL A 122 -1.33 3.58 22.80
N PRO A 123 -2.54 3.34 23.35
CA PRO A 123 -2.73 2.35 24.40
C PRO A 123 -2.31 0.93 23.97
N GLU A 124 -1.78 0.13 24.89
CA GLU A 124 -1.33 -1.25 24.62
C GLU A 124 -2.43 -2.13 23.99
N ALA A 125 -3.69 -1.89 24.34
CA ALA A 125 -4.83 -2.61 23.78
C ALA A 125 -5.06 -2.36 22.27
N ASP A 126 -4.61 -1.21 21.76
CA ASP A 126 -4.77 -0.81 20.37
C ASP A 126 -3.54 -1.13 19.51
N LEU A 127 -2.42 -1.46 20.16
CA LEU A 127 -1.14 -1.72 19.51
C LEU A 127 -1.21 -2.77 18.39
N PRO A 128 -1.87 -3.95 18.58
CA PRO A 128 -1.96 -4.95 17.51
C PRO A 128 -2.68 -4.42 16.26
N ALA A 129 -3.79 -3.69 16.45
CA ALA A 129 -4.57 -3.15 15.35
C ALA A 129 -3.80 -2.07 14.58
N VAL A 130 -3.04 -1.22 15.28
CA VAL A 130 -2.21 -0.18 14.66
C VAL A 130 -1.06 -0.80 13.87
N ILE A 131 -0.37 -1.80 14.41
CA ILE A 131 0.75 -2.47 13.73
C ILE A 131 0.29 -3.27 12.52
N GLU A 132 -0.82 -4.00 12.63
CA GLU A 132 -1.41 -4.73 11.52
C GLU A 132 -1.85 -3.77 10.39
N ALA A 133 -2.51 -2.67 10.74
CA ALA A 133 -2.95 -1.67 9.78
C ALA A 133 -1.79 -0.91 9.11
N ALA A 134 -0.75 -0.57 9.87
CA ALA A 134 0.38 0.20 9.36
C ALA A 134 1.32 -0.66 8.50
N PHE A 135 1.54 -1.93 8.88
CA PHE A 135 2.63 -2.74 8.31
C PHE A 135 2.21 -4.13 7.82
N GLY A 136 0.95 -4.54 7.99
CA GLY A 136 0.50 -5.90 7.70
C GLY A 136 1.16 -6.97 8.57
N ARG A 137 1.71 -6.58 9.74
CA ARG A 137 2.41 -7.48 10.67
C ARG A 137 1.52 -7.82 11.87
N HIS A 138 1.51 -9.08 12.28
CA HIS A 138 0.89 -9.48 13.54
C HIS A 138 1.92 -9.54 14.66
N LEU A 139 1.60 -8.97 15.82
CA LEU A 139 2.48 -9.00 17.00
C LEU A 139 2.55 -10.39 17.65
N ASP A 140 1.62 -11.27 17.32
CA ASP A 140 1.48 -12.62 17.89
C ASP A 140 2.42 -13.67 17.23
N ASP A 141 3.18 -13.31 16.20
CA ASP A 141 4.11 -14.21 15.48
C ASP A 141 5.44 -14.47 16.25
N ARG A 142 5.40 -14.55 17.59
CA ARG A 142 6.55 -14.96 18.44
C ARG A 142 6.44 -16.37 19.01
#